data_AF-A0A7C3MVJ6-F1
#
_entry.id   AF-A0A7C3MVJ6-F1
#
_cell.length_a   1.000
_cell.length_b   1.000
_cell.length_c   1.000
_cell.angle_alpha   90.00
_cell.angle_beta   90.00
_cell.angle_gamma   90.00
#
_symmetry.space_group_name_H-M   'P 1'
#
loop_
_entity.id
_entity.type
_entity.pdbx_description
1 polymer ?
#
loop_
_entity_poly.entity_id
_entity_poly.type
_entity_poly.pdbx_seq_one_letter_code
_entity_poly.pdbx_strand_id
1 'polypeptide(L)'
;MYSVQLDREQLNELNRLARDPATKPRTRQRLEMVRLRAMGHSMVQIGAAFGVTPRCVRRWVKAYLAGGYGALEDKPHPGRRSELTPEHLHALRAMVAEGNRG
;
A
#
# COMPACT_ATOMS: atom_id res chain seq x y z
N MET A 1 8.50 -14.61 8.99
CA MET A 1 8.60 -13.19 8.57
C MET A 1 8.54 -13.10 7.05
N TYR A 2 7.53 -12.47 6.44
CA TYR A 2 7.46 -12.30 4.98
C TYR A 2 8.10 -10.99 4.53
N SER A 3 9.42 -10.83 4.65
CA SER A 3 10.09 -9.61 4.16
C SER A 3 9.82 -9.44 2.67
N VAL A 4 9.24 -8.31 2.28
CA VAL A 4 9.03 -7.96 0.88
C VAL A 4 10.28 -7.21 0.45
N GLN A 5 11.20 -7.91 -0.19
CA GLN A 5 12.37 -7.31 -0.82
C GLN A 5 11.88 -6.70 -2.14
N LEU A 6 11.74 -5.38 -2.18
CA LEU A 6 11.50 -4.66 -3.43
C LEU A 6 12.84 -4.18 -3.96
N ASP A 7 13.06 -4.40 -5.25
CA ASP A 7 14.23 -3.85 -5.94
C ASP A 7 14.10 -2.32 -6.10
N ARG A 8 15.21 -1.65 -6.35
CA ARG A 8 15.30 -0.20 -6.53
C ARG A 8 14.42 0.30 -7.68
N GLU A 9 14.30 -0.47 -8.76
CA GLU A 9 13.38 -0.16 -9.86
C GLU A 9 11.92 -0.21 -9.41
N GLN A 10 11.55 -1.24 -8.65
CA GLN A 10 10.19 -1.39 -8.12
C GLN A 10 9.84 -0.28 -7.13
N LEU A 11 10.80 0.16 -6.31
CA LEU A 11 10.64 1.31 -5.41
C LEU A 11 10.49 2.63 -6.16
N ASN A 12 11.24 2.84 -7.24
CA ASN A 12 11.11 4.03 -8.10
C ASN A 12 9.77 4.06 -8.82
N GLU A 13 9.32 2.91 -9.34
CA GLU A 13 8.01 2.78 -9.97
C GLU A 13 6.88 3.06 -8.98
N LEU A 14 6.96 2.49 -7.77
CA LEU A 14 6.04 2.78 -6.66
C LEU A 14 5.98 4.27 -6.33
N ASN A 15 7.14 4.93 -6.22
CA ASN A 15 7.21 6.36 -5.93
C ASN A 15 6.61 7.21 -7.06
N ARG A 16 6.82 6.81 -8.32
CA ARG A 16 6.27 7.50 -9.50
C ARG A 16 4.75 7.40 -9.49
N LEU A 17 4.20 6.20 -9.33
CA LEU A 17 2.76 5.92 -9.33
C LEU A 17 2.04 6.55 -8.13
N ALA A 18 2.68 6.59 -6.96
CA ALA A 18 2.12 7.24 -5.77
C ALA A 18 2.09 8.77 -5.85
N ARG A 19 2.92 9.36 -6.74
CA ARG A 19 2.96 10.81 -7.03
C ARG A 19 2.08 11.20 -8.20
N ASP A 20 1.71 10.25 -9.05
CA ASP A 20 0.85 10.49 -10.20
C ASP A 20 -0.58 10.87 -9.74
N PRO A 21 -1.08 12.07 -10.07
CA PRO A 21 -2.42 12.50 -9.73
C PRO A 21 -3.51 11.72 -10.48
N ALA A 22 -3.19 11.01 -11.57
CA ALA A 22 -4.12 10.14 -12.29
C ALA A 22 -4.39 8.82 -11.54
N THR A 23 -3.56 8.46 -10.55
CA THR A 23 -3.76 7.24 -9.76
C THR A 23 -4.99 7.35 -8.88
N LYS A 24 -5.94 6.42 -9.06
CA LYS A 24 -7.17 6.34 -8.27
C LYS A 24 -6.84 6.29 -6.77
N PRO A 25 -7.59 6.99 -5.89
CA PRO A 25 -7.32 7.04 -4.45
C PRO A 25 -7.13 5.66 -3.79
N ARG A 26 -7.95 4.68 -4.20
CA ARG A 26 -7.86 3.30 -3.71
C ARG A 26 -6.59 2.59 -4.14
N THR A 27 -6.17 2.75 -5.40
CA THR A 27 -4.94 2.15 -5.91
C THR A 27 -3.72 2.76 -5.20
N ARG A 28 -3.74 4.09 -5.01
CA ARG A 28 -2.69 4.81 -4.28
C ARG A 28 -2.52 4.28 -2.86
N GLN A 29 -3.61 4.08 -2.15
CA GLN A 29 -3.54 3.55 -0.79
C GLN A 29 -3.03 2.11 -0.73
N ARG A 30 -3.44 1.26 -1.67
CA ARG A 30 -2.92 -0.12 -1.78
C ARG A 30 -1.42 -0.14 -2.05
N LEU A 31 -0.95 0.75 -2.95
CA LEU A 31 0.48 0.94 -3.22
C LEU A 31 1.23 1.30 -1.94
N GLU A 32 0.66 2.16 -1.12
CA GLU A 32 1.29 2.62 0.11
C GLU A 32 1.32 1.54 1.21
N MET A 33 0.29 0.68 1.30
CA MET A 33 0.36 -0.52 2.14
C MET A 33 1.54 -1.43 1.76
N VAL A 34 1.77 -1.61 0.46
CA VAL A 34 2.89 -2.41 -0.06
C VAL A 34 4.23 -1.74 0.25
N ARG A 35 4.31 -0.41 0.06
CA ARG A 35 5.50 0.37 0.37
C ARG A 35 5.88 0.30 1.85
N LEU A 36 4.93 0.53 2.76
CA LEU A 36 5.17 0.39 4.20
C LEU A 36 5.61 -1.04 4.56
N ARG A 37 5.05 -2.04 3.89
CA ARG A 37 5.50 -3.42 4.08
C ARG A 37 6.95 -3.61 3.64
N ALA A 38 7.37 -3.02 2.53
CA ALA A 38 8.75 -3.08 2.05
C ALA A 38 9.72 -2.31 2.97
N MET A 39 9.26 -1.23 3.60
CA MET A 39 10.00 -0.48 4.63
C MET A 39 10.12 -1.21 5.97
N GLY A 40 9.53 -2.41 6.11
CA GLY A 40 9.67 -3.23 7.31
C GLY A 40 8.52 -3.10 8.32
N HIS A 41 7.52 -2.26 8.06
CA HIS A 41 6.35 -2.18 8.94
C HIS A 41 5.57 -3.49 8.97
N SER A 42 5.05 -3.84 10.15
CA SER A 42 4.21 -5.01 10.32
C SER A 42 2.81 -4.80 9.72
N MET A 43 2.17 -5.89 9.31
CA MET A 43 0.80 -5.84 8.78
C MET A 43 -0.21 -5.29 9.79
N VAL A 44 0.09 -5.41 11.09
CA VAL A 44 -0.73 -4.88 12.19
C VAL A 44 -0.62 -3.37 12.25
N GLN A 45 0.61 -2.82 12.23
CA GLN A 45 0.84 -1.37 12.20
C GLN A 45 0.22 -0.74 10.95
N ILE A 46 0.40 -1.38 9.79
CA ILE A 46 -0.18 -0.93 8.53
C ILE A 46 -1.72 -0.98 8.61
N GLY A 47 -2.29 -2.07 9.12
CA GLY A 47 -3.74 -2.21 9.27
C GLY A 47 -4.35 -1.12 10.16
N ALA A 48 -3.73 -0.85 11.30
CA ALA A 48 -4.12 0.21 12.21
C ALA A 48 -4.08 1.60 11.54
N ALA A 49 -3.03 1.89 10.77
CA ALA A 49 -2.86 3.16 10.07
C ALA A 49 -3.95 3.43 9.01
N PHE A 50 -4.42 2.37 8.36
CA PHE A 50 -5.39 2.46 7.26
C PHE A 50 -6.82 2.11 7.65
N GLY A 51 -7.09 1.80 8.92
CA GLY A 51 -8.41 1.35 9.36
C GLY A 51 -8.84 0.02 8.73
N VAL A 52 -7.88 -0.83 8.33
CA VAL A 52 -8.14 -2.13 7.69
C VAL A 52 -7.58 -3.28 8.51
N THR A 53 -8.13 -4.49 8.29
CA THR A 53 -7.58 -5.67 8.94
C THR A 53 -6.19 -6.04 8.39
N PRO A 54 -5.30 -6.63 9.21
CA PRO A 54 -4.00 -7.15 8.74
C PRO A 54 -4.14 -8.16 7.59
N ARG A 55 -5.28 -8.86 7.53
CA ARG A 55 -5.63 -9.78 6.44
C ARG A 55 -5.82 -9.05 5.11
N CYS A 56 -6.45 -7.87 5.11
CA CYS A 56 -6.55 -7.01 3.94
C CYS A 56 -5.17 -6.55 3.45
N VAL A 57 -4.30 -6.13 4.37
CA VAL A 57 -2.92 -5.75 4.04
C VAL A 57 -2.19 -6.91 3.37
N ARG A 58 -2.26 -8.11 3.96
CA ARG A 58 -1.65 -9.33 3.39
C ARG A 58 -2.16 -9.64 1.99
N ARG A 59 -3.46 -9.47 1.73
CA ARG A 59 -4.07 -9.68 0.41
C ARG A 59 -3.45 -8.77 -0.64
N TRP A 60 -3.34 -7.48 -0.35
CA TRP A 60 -2.78 -6.50 -1.30
C TRP A 60 -1.29 -6.68 -1.53
N VAL A 61 -0.53 -7.00 -0.47
CA VAL A 61 0.88 -7.36 -0.60
C VAL A 61 1.06 -8.57 -1.52
N LYS A 62 0.26 -9.63 -1.32
CA LYS A 62 0.30 -10.80 -2.21
C LYS A 62 -0.11 -10.46 -3.65
N ALA A 63 -1.14 -9.64 -3.84
CA ALA A 63 -1.58 -9.22 -5.17
C ALA A 63 -0.46 -8.47 -5.92
N TYR A 64 0.19 -7.52 -5.25
CA TYR A 64 1.31 -6.79 -5.83
C TYR A 64 2.50 -7.70 -6.16
N LEU A 65 2.86 -8.62 -5.27
CA LEU A 65 3.93 -9.59 -5.55
C LEU A 65 3.61 -10.51 -6.73
N ALA A 66 2.33 -10.82 -6.95
CA ALA A 66 1.89 -11.72 -8.02
C ALA A 66 1.73 -11.02 -9.39
N GLY A 67 1.45 -9.72 -9.42
CA GLY A 67 1.10 -9.04 -10.68
C GLY A 67 1.35 -7.53 -10.71
N GLY A 68 2.20 -7.01 -9.82
CA GLY A 68 2.63 -5.61 -9.80
C GLY A 68 1.49 -4.60 -9.65
N TYR A 69 1.65 -3.42 -10.26
CA TYR A 69 0.65 -2.34 -10.23
C TYR A 69 -0.71 -2.77 -10.78
N GLY A 70 -0.74 -3.51 -11.89
CA GLY A 70 -1.99 -3.96 -12.52
C GLY A 70 -2.82 -4.91 -11.65
N ALA A 71 -2.22 -5.53 -10.64
CA ALA A 71 -2.93 -6.34 -9.64
C ALA A 71 -3.53 -5.52 -8.49
N LEU A 72 -3.10 -4.27 -8.32
CA LEU A 72 -3.66 -3.32 -7.34
C LEU A 72 -4.81 -2.50 -7.91
N GLU A 73 -4.90 -2.38 -9.23
CA GLU A 73 -6.05 -1.80 -9.88
C GLU A 73 -7.31 -2.64 -9.61
N ASP A 74 -8.42 -1.94 -9.41
CA ASP A 74 -9.72 -2.55 -9.19
C ASP A 74 -10.17 -3.22 -10.50
N LYS A 75 -9.81 -4.49 -10.71
CA LYS A 75 -10.54 -5.36 -11.64
C LYS A 75 -11.95 -5.52 -11.05
N PRO A 76 -13.02 -5.31 -11.82
CA PRO A 76 -14.39 -5.35 -11.29
C PRO A 76 -14.67 -6.73 -10.70
N HIS A 77 -14.53 -6.85 -9.38
CA HIS A 77 -14.98 -8.01 -8.62
C HIS A 77 -16.29 -7.62 -7.93
N PRO A 78 -17.35 -8.43 -8.05
CA PRO A 78 -18.62 -8.18 -7.37
C PRO A 78 -18.42 -8.46 -5.88
N GLY A 79 -18.03 -7.44 -5.11
CA GLY A 79 -17.77 -7.63 -3.68
C GLY A 79 -17.47 -6.33 -2.93
N ARG A 80 -18.24 -6.14 -1.85
CA ARG A 80 -18.25 -5.07 -0.85
C ARG A 80 -17.13 -4.01 -0.95
N ARG A 81 -17.55 -2.77 -1.24
CA ARG A 81 -16.72 -1.56 -1.18
C ARG A 81 -16.23 -1.36 0.26
N SER A 82 -14.93 -1.50 0.50
CA SER A 82 -14.32 -0.86 1.67
C SER A 82 -14.05 0.58 1.26
N GLU A 83 -14.79 1.51 1.83
CA GLU A 83 -14.48 2.93 1.70
C GLU A 83 -13.20 3.20 2.47
N LEU A 84 -12.20 3.68 1.75
CA LEU A 84 -10.96 4.10 2.33
C LEU A 84 -10.84 5.58 2.06
N THR A 85 -10.81 6.32 3.16
CA THR A 85 -11.04 7.76 3.14
C THR A 85 -9.71 8.53 3.00
N PRO A 86 -9.73 9.77 2.52
CA PRO A 86 -8.54 10.61 2.36
C PRO A 86 -7.68 10.76 3.63
N GLU A 87 -8.30 10.69 4.80
CA GLU A 87 -7.65 10.83 6.12
C GLU A 87 -6.64 9.70 6.37
N HIS A 88 -6.98 8.48 5.95
CA HIS A 88 -6.06 7.34 6.03
C HIS A 88 -4.80 7.56 5.18
N LEU A 89 -4.93 8.30 4.08
CA LEU A 89 -3.82 8.61 3.20
C LEU A 89 -2.90 9.69 3.79
N HIS A 90 -3.45 10.56 4.64
CA HIS A 90 -2.67 11.56 5.37
C HIS A 90 -1.87 10.94 6.52
N ALA A 91 -2.51 10.05 7.30
CA ALA A 91 -1.85 9.32 8.40
C ALA A 91 -0.61 8.56 7.92
N LEU A 92 -0.69 7.95 6.74
CA LEU A 92 0.44 7.32 6.07
C LEU A 92 1.60 8.29 5.80
N ARG A 93 1.34 9.51 5.31
CA ARG A 93 2.41 10.49 5.03
C ARG A 93 3.18 10.82 6.30
N ALA A 94 2.50 10.87 7.44
CA ALA A 94 3.14 11.05 8.74
C ALA A 94 4.02 9.83 9.11
N MET A 95 3.50 8.61 8.97
CA MET A 95 4.27 7.39 9.28
C MET A 95 5.54 7.23 8.43
N VAL A 96 5.47 7.56 7.13
CA VAL A 96 6.64 7.49 6.23
C VAL A 96 7.66 8.57 6.61
N ALA A 97 7.22 9.75 7.05
CA ALA A 97 8.12 10.81 7.51
C ALA A 97 8.84 10.41 8.83
N GLU A 98 8.19 9.63 9.69
CA GLU A 98 8.76 9.14 10.95
C GLU A 98 9.71 7.96 10.76
N GLY A 99 9.43 7.05 9.81
CA GLY A 99 10.23 5.84 9.57
C GLY A 99 11.56 6.02 8.83
N ASN A 100 11.87 7.21 8.31
CA ASN A 100 13.11 7.51 7.57
C ASN A 100 14.22 8.12 8.46
N ARG A 101 14.09 8.02 9.78
CA ARG A 101 15.05 8.51 10.76
C ARG A 101 15.72 7.32 11.46
N GLY A 102 16.51 6.55 10.73
CA GLY A 102 17.26 5.39 11.22
C GLY A 102 18.40 5.04 10.30
#